data_AF-A0A7S0PN19-F1
#
_entry.id   AF-A0A7S0PN19-F1
#
_cell.length_a   1.000
_cell.length_b   1.000
_cell.length_c   1.000
_cell.angle_alpha   90.00
_cell.angle_beta   90.00
_cell.angle_gamma   90.00
#
_symmetry.space_group_name_H-M   'P 1'
#
loop_
_entity.id
_entity.type
_entity.pdbx_description
1 polymer ?
#
loop_
_entity_poly.entity_id
_entity_poly.type
_entity_poly.pdbx_seq_one_letter_code
_entity_poly.pdbx_strand_id
1 'polypeptide(L)'
;MPPPAAECTDGACARKSEMFTAMRDALHAVDGARAASSPPCPLDIDSLGTSSWGLFHTLAAYYPDAPSATHKIQARRFFDALGDLYPCSTCRADLRADIDRNPPRVESREALSRWVCERHNEVNAKLGKPRVSCAIDALDKRWRKGPGYCDGDGMPQRDDGGA
;
A
#
# COMPACT_ATOMS: atom_id res chain seq x y z
N MET A 1 13.18 -42.72 2.12
CA MET A 1 14.31 -42.19 2.91
C MET A 1 15.46 -41.93 1.95
N PRO A 2 15.97 -40.71 1.82
CA PRO A 2 17.19 -40.48 1.05
C PRO A 2 18.38 -41.16 1.75
N PRO A 3 19.37 -41.69 0.99
CA PRO A 3 20.54 -42.32 1.59
C PRO A 3 21.41 -41.29 2.34
N PRO A 4 22.15 -41.69 3.38
CA PRO A 4 23.05 -40.79 4.10
C PRO A 4 24.15 -40.29 3.16
N ALA A 5 24.49 -39.01 3.28
CA ALA A 5 25.60 -38.41 2.54
C ALA A 5 26.89 -39.20 2.85
N ALA A 6 27.59 -39.66 1.81
CA ALA A 6 28.82 -40.41 1.99
C ALA A 6 29.87 -39.53 2.67
N GLU A 7 30.32 -39.91 3.86
CA GLU A 7 31.40 -39.24 4.58
C GLU A 7 32.71 -39.45 3.80
N CYS A 8 33.15 -38.41 3.08
CA CYS A 8 34.36 -38.46 2.26
C CYS A 8 35.60 -38.18 3.13
N THR A 9 36.38 -39.22 3.44
CA THR A 9 37.62 -39.14 4.24
C THR A 9 38.89 -38.97 3.39
N ASP A 10 38.77 -38.95 2.06
CA ASP A 10 39.89 -38.71 1.14
C ASP A 10 40.05 -37.20 0.85
N GLY A 11 41.25 -36.67 1.05
CA GLY A 11 41.58 -35.27 0.80
C GLY A 11 41.35 -34.82 -0.65
N ALA A 12 41.35 -35.74 -1.62
CA ALA A 12 40.97 -35.42 -3.00
C ALA A 12 39.45 -35.25 -3.18
N CYS A 13 38.63 -35.96 -2.41
CA CYS A 13 37.17 -35.82 -2.41
C CYS A 13 36.72 -34.57 -1.65
N ALA A 14 37.37 -34.26 -0.51
CA ALA A 14 37.12 -33.05 0.26
C ALA A 14 37.32 -31.78 -0.59
N ARG A 15 38.45 -31.67 -1.31
CA ARG A 15 38.74 -30.54 -2.20
C ARG A 15 37.72 -30.38 -3.34
N LYS A 16 37.21 -31.48 -3.89
CA LYS A 16 36.16 -31.43 -4.92
C LYS A 16 34.83 -30.96 -4.33
N SER A 17 34.45 -31.46 -3.16
CA SER A 17 33.24 -31.05 -2.45
C SER A 17 33.27 -29.56 -2.08
N GLU A 18 34.41 -29.06 -1.60
CA GLU A 18 34.62 -27.64 -1.31
C GLU A 18 34.47 -26.78 -2.56
N MET A 19 35.06 -27.21 -3.68
CA MET A 19 34.95 -26.50 -4.96
C MET A 19 33.50 -26.46 -5.48
N PHE A 20 32.74 -27.55 -5.34
CA PHE A 20 31.32 -27.58 -5.70
C PHE A 20 30.45 -26.69 -4.82
N THR A 21 30.73 -26.62 -3.51
CA THR A 21 30.01 -25.72 -2.58
C THR A 21 30.34 -24.26 -2.89
N ALA A 22 31.62 -23.92 -3.07
CA ALA A 22 32.03 -22.56 -3.42
C ALA A 22 31.40 -22.10 -4.75
N MET A 23 31.28 -22.99 -5.74
CA MET A 23 30.62 -22.65 -7.02
C MET A 23 29.10 -22.46 -6.86
N ARG A 24 28.44 -23.22 -5.98
CA ARG A 24 27.02 -23.03 -5.65
C ARG A 24 26.79 -21.70 -4.93
N ASP A 25 27.63 -21.37 -3.97
CA ASP A 25 27.54 -20.11 -3.22
C ASP A 25 27.80 -18.91 -4.13
N ALA A 26 28.75 -19.02 -5.06
CA ALA A 26 28.98 -18.01 -6.09
C ALA A 26 27.77 -17.84 -7.02
N LEU A 27 27.11 -18.94 -7.44
CA LEU A 27 25.90 -18.85 -8.27
C LEU A 27 24.74 -18.17 -7.51
N HIS A 28 24.53 -18.50 -6.23
CA HIS A 28 23.52 -17.84 -5.41
C HIS A 28 23.83 -16.35 -5.17
N ALA A 29 25.11 -15.99 -5.02
CA ALA A 29 25.52 -14.60 -4.92
C ALA A 29 25.27 -13.82 -6.23
N VAL A 30 25.52 -14.44 -7.38
CA VAL A 30 25.24 -13.86 -8.70
C VAL A 30 23.73 -13.67 -8.92
N ASP A 31 22.90 -14.64 -8.52
CA ASP A 31 21.44 -14.53 -8.60
C ASP A 31 20.89 -13.43 -7.67
N GLY A 32 21.43 -13.33 -6.45
CA GLY A 32 21.10 -12.24 -5.52
C GLY A 32 21.51 -10.86 -6.06
N ALA A 33 22.69 -10.75 -6.69
CA ALA A 33 23.14 -9.51 -7.33
C ALA A 33 22.32 -9.15 -8.58
N ARG A 34 21.83 -10.15 -9.32
CA ARG A 34 20.98 -9.96 -10.50
C ARG A 34 19.55 -9.53 -10.13
N ALA A 35 19.02 -10.05 -9.03
CA ALA A 35 17.76 -9.58 -8.45
C ALA A 35 17.87 -8.14 -7.93
N ALA A 36 19.03 -7.75 -7.36
CA ALA A 36 19.29 -6.39 -6.90
C ALA A 36 19.55 -5.36 -8.02
N SER A 37 19.82 -5.81 -9.25
CA SER A 37 20.15 -4.96 -10.41
C SER A 37 19.10 -4.96 -11.53
N SER A 38 18.03 -5.76 -11.39
CA SER A 38 16.91 -5.72 -12.34
C SER A 38 15.96 -4.58 -11.97
N PRO A 39 15.42 -3.83 -12.95
CA PRO A 39 14.42 -2.82 -12.66
C PRO A 39 13.21 -3.47 -11.96
N PRO A 40 12.59 -2.80 -10.98
CA PRO A 40 11.45 -3.36 -10.28
C PRO A 40 10.31 -3.64 -11.26
N CYS A 41 9.62 -4.76 -11.05
CA CYS A 41 8.41 -5.08 -11.82
C CYS A 41 7.35 -3.98 -11.63
N PRO A 42 6.49 -3.74 -12.64
CA PRO A 42 5.28 -2.94 -12.46
C PRO A 42 4.42 -3.47 -11.30
N LEU A 43 3.66 -2.59 -10.66
CA LEU A 43 2.80 -2.96 -9.54
C LEU A 43 1.73 -3.97 -9.98
N ASP A 44 1.55 -5.03 -9.18
CA ASP A 44 0.39 -5.89 -9.27
C ASP A 44 -0.86 -5.24 -8.63
N ILE A 45 -2.01 -5.90 -8.75
CA ILE A 45 -3.29 -5.37 -8.28
C ILE A 45 -3.27 -5.09 -6.76
N ASP A 46 -2.62 -5.96 -5.99
CA ASP A 46 -2.57 -5.86 -4.52
C ASP A 46 -1.66 -4.72 -4.06
N SER A 47 -0.48 -4.59 -4.67
CA SER A 47 0.47 -3.52 -4.39
C SER A 47 -0.10 -2.17 -4.83
N LEU A 48 -0.68 -2.10 -6.04
CA LEU A 48 -1.36 -0.90 -6.53
C LEU A 48 -2.51 -0.50 -5.61
N GLY A 49 -3.35 -1.46 -5.20
CA GLY A 49 -4.45 -1.24 -4.27
C GLY A 49 -3.96 -0.71 -2.93
N THR A 50 -2.95 -1.35 -2.35
CA THR A 50 -2.35 -0.96 -1.07
C THR A 50 -1.79 0.45 -1.12
N SER A 51 -1.02 0.79 -2.15
CA SER A 51 -0.48 2.14 -2.35
C SER A 51 -1.58 3.19 -2.55
N SER A 52 -2.62 2.85 -3.33
CA SER A 52 -3.76 3.73 -3.60
C SER A 52 -4.54 4.05 -2.32
N TRP A 53 -4.85 3.03 -1.51
CA TRP A 53 -5.52 3.25 -0.23
C TRP A 53 -4.67 4.07 0.73
N GLY A 54 -3.36 3.87 0.76
CA GLY A 54 -2.42 4.72 1.50
C GLY A 54 -2.56 6.20 1.12
N LEU A 55 -2.57 6.49 -0.19
CA LEU A 55 -2.80 7.85 -0.69
C LEU A 55 -4.17 8.39 -0.29
N PHE A 56 -5.25 7.63 -0.49
CA PHE A 56 -6.62 8.12 -0.24
C PHE A 56 -6.86 8.44 1.23
N HIS A 57 -6.42 7.55 2.12
CA HIS A 57 -6.55 7.77 3.57
C HIS A 57 -5.69 8.93 4.04
N THR A 58 -4.47 9.08 3.52
CA THR A 58 -3.59 10.21 3.87
C THR A 58 -4.18 11.53 3.37
N LEU A 59 -4.66 11.57 2.12
CA LEU A 59 -5.35 12.75 1.58
C LEU A 59 -6.53 13.15 2.46
N ALA A 60 -7.37 12.19 2.87
CA ALA A 60 -8.52 12.46 3.74
C ALA A 60 -8.10 12.90 5.16
N ALA A 61 -7.04 12.30 5.71
CA ALA A 61 -6.53 12.61 7.04
C ALA A 61 -5.97 14.03 7.16
N TYR A 62 -5.43 14.58 6.07
CA TYR A 62 -4.87 15.92 5.97
C TYR A 62 -5.77 16.94 5.26
N TYR A 63 -6.94 16.51 4.80
CA TYR A 63 -7.95 17.42 4.28
C TYR A 63 -8.37 18.45 5.35
N PRO A 64 -8.70 19.70 5.01
CA PRO A 64 -9.01 20.71 6.02
C PRO A 64 -10.28 20.38 6.80
N ASP A 65 -10.28 20.72 8.10
CA ASP A 65 -11.48 20.59 8.93
C ASP A 65 -12.60 21.55 8.43
N ALA A 66 -12.21 22.74 7.96
CA ALA A 66 -13.07 23.73 7.31
C ALA A 66 -12.61 24.00 5.85
N PRO A 67 -12.99 23.14 4.87
CA PRO A 67 -12.48 23.24 3.51
C PRO A 67 -13.13 24.38 2.72
N SER A 68 -12.32 25.08 1.91
CA SER A 68 -12.77 26.08 0.94
C SER A 68 -13.63 25.46 -0.16
N ALA A 69 -14.33 26.31 -0.93
CA ALA A 69 -15.07 25.85 -2.11
C ALA A 69 -14.16 25.11 -3.12
N THR A 70 -12.94 25.61 -3.32
CA THR A 70 -11.94 24.97 -4.19
C THR A 70 -11.54 23.60 -3.66
N HIS A 71 -11.25 23.44 -2.36
CA HIS A 71 -10.93 22.14 -1.78
C HIS A 71 -12.04 21.11 -2.02
N LYS A 72 -13.30 21.51 -1.81
CA LYS A 72 -14.47 20.65 -2.03
C LYS A 72 -14.59 20.20 -3.49
N ILE A 73 -14.41 21.13 -4.44
CA ILE A 73 -14.48 20.83 -5.87
C ILE A 73 -13.35 19.87 -6.27
N GLN A 74 -12.12 20.14 -5.84
CA GLN A 74 -10.97 19.32 -6.21
C GLN A 74 -11.02 17.92 -5.59
N ALA A 75 -11.47 17.79 -4.34
CA ALA A 75 -11.65 16.49 -3.71
C ALA A 75 -12.69 15.64 -4.44
N ARG A 76 -13.84 16.22 -4.85
CA ARG A 76 -14.83 15.48 -5.66
C ARG A 76 -14.25 15.07 -7.02
N ARG A 77 -13.61 15.99 -7.73
CA ARG A 77 -12.98 15.70 -9.04
C ARG A 77 -11.89 14.65 -8.96
N PHE A 78 -11.12 14.61 -7.88
CA PHE A 78 -10.08 13.62 -7.65
C PHE A 78 -10.67 12.21 -7.61
N PHE A 79 -11.70 11.97 -6.79
CA PHE A 79 -12.34 10.66 -6.70
C PHE A 79 -13.12 10.32 -7.97
N ASP A 80 -13.80 11.30 -8.57
CA ASP A 80 -14.49 11.11 -9.84
C ASP A 80 -13.52 10.65 -10.94
N ALA A 81 -12.36 11.29 -11.09
CA ALA A 81 -11.35 10.87 -12.06
C ALA A 81 -10.83 9.45 -11.80
N LEU A 82 -10.72 9.01 -10.54
CA LEU A 82 -10.37 7.63 -10.22
C LEU A 82 -11.42 6.63 -10.69
N GLY A 83 -12.71 6.99 -10.64
CA GLY A 83 -13.79 6.19 -11.20
C GLY A 83 -13.63 5.90 -12.70
N ASP A 84 -12.97 6.78 -13.45
CA ASP A 84 -12.75 6.62 -14.90
C ASP A 84 -11.37 6.11 -15.27
N LEU A 85 -10.36 6.33 -14.42
CA LEU A 85 -8.95 6.14 -14.78
C LEU A 85 -8.23 5.06 -13.97
N TYR A 86 -8.85 4.49 -12.92
CA TYR A 86 -8.16 3.49 -12.10
C TYR A 86 -7.68 2.29 -12.94
N PRO A 87 -6.40 1.85 -12.87
CA PRO A 87 -5.82 0.94 -13.87
C PRO A 87 -6.44 -0.46 -13.94
N CYS A 88 -6.89 -0.99 -12.81
CA CYS A 88 -7.60 -2.28 -12.74
C CYS A 88 -9.04 -2.12 -13.27
N SER A 89 -9.38 -2.73 -14.41
CA SER A 89 -10.67 -2.53 -15.09
C SER A 89 -11.89 -2.94 -14.25
N THR A 90 -11.84 -4.08 -13.57
CA THR A 90 -12.92 -4.55 -12.69
C THR A 90 -13.03 -3.68 -11.44
N CYS A 91 -11.90 -3.39 -10.79
CA CYS A 91 -11.84 -2.50 -9.64
C CYS A 91 -12.38 -1.10 -9.97
N ARG A 92 -12.06 -0.58 -11.16
CA ARG A 92 -12.53 0.71 -11.66
C ARG A 92 -14.05 0.74 -11.85
N ALA A 93 -14.61 -0.29 -12.50
CA ALA A 93 -16.05 -0.38 -12.71
C ALA A 93 -16.81 -0.43 -11.37
N ASP A 94 -16.30 -1.19 -10.39
CA ASP A 94 -16.86 -1.22 -9.04
C ASP A 94 -16.75 0.14 -8.35
N LEU A 95 -15.57 0.80 -8.41
CA LEU A 95 -15.33 2.11 -7.81
C LEU A 95 -16.24 3.19 -8.39
N ARG A 96 -16.41 3.21 -9.72
CA ARG A 96 -17.34 4.13 -10.41
C ARG A 96 -18.77 3.94 -9.91
N ALA A 97 -19.27 2.70 -9.95
CA ALA A 97 -20.62 2.38 -9.49
C ALA A 97 -20.84 2.73 -8.01
N ASP A 98 -19.80 2.56 -7.19
CA ASP A 98 -19.86 2.97 -5.80
C ASP A 98 -19.87 4.50 -5.62
N ILE A 99 -18.99 5.24 -6.29
CA ILE A 99 -18.96 6.71 -6.25
C ILE A 99 -20.31 7.31 -6.66
N ASP A 100 -20.96 6.74 -7.68
CA ASP A 100 -22.27 7.22 -8.15
C ASP A 100 -23.36 7.01 -7.10
N ARG A 101 -23.31 5.92 -6.33
CA ARG A 101 -24.25 5.63 -5.23
C ARG A 101 -23.92 6.38 -3.95
N ASN A 102 -22.64 6.55 -3.67
CA ASN A 102 -22.08 7.07 -2.42
C ASN A 102 -21.11 8.22 -2.73
N PRO A 103 -21.59 9.39 -3.20
CA PRO A 103 -20.70 10.46 -3.64
C PRO A 103 -19.79 10.97 -2.52
N PRO A 104 -18.55 11.44 -2.84
CA PRO A 104 -17.59 11.97 -1.87
C PRO A 104 -18.18 13.00 -0.92
N ARG A 105 -18.13 12.71 0.39
CA ARG A 105 -18.46 13.66 1.46
C ARG A 105 -17.23 14.51 1.76
N VAL A 106 -17.22 15.76 1.31
CA VAL A 106 -16.05 16.66 1.35
C VAL A 106 -16.30 17.90 2.21
N GLU A 107 -17.32 17.86 3.05
CA GLU A 107 -17.77 18.97 3.87
C GLU A 107 -16.79 19.28 5.01
N SER A 108 -16.03 18.27 5.45
CA SER A 108 -14.94 18.36 6.43
C SER A 108 -13.94 17.21 6.28
N ARG A 109 -12.77 17.34 6.91
CA ARG A 109 -11.78 16.25 7.08
C ARG A 109 -12.39 14.95 7.57
N GLU A 110 -13.20 15.05 8.62
CA GLU A 110 -13.84 13.91 9.23
C GLU A 110 -14.85 13.25 8.28
N ALA A 111 -15.68 14.06 7.61
CA ALA A 111 -16.64 13.56 6.64
C ALA A 111 -15.93 12.79 5.52
N LEU A 112 -14.82 13.32 5.01
CA LEU A 112 -14.04 12.68 3.95
C LEU A 112 -13.30 11.42 4.45
N SER A 113 -12.73 11.46 5.66
CA SER A 113 -12.04 10.30 6.24
C SER A 113 -12.98 9.13 6.50
N ARG A 114 -14.14 9.42 7.11
CA ARG A 114 -15.20 8.42 7.32
C ARG A 114 -15.73 7.93 6.00
N TRP A 115 -15.90 8.83 5.02
CA TRP A 115 -16.17 8.44 3.65
C TRP A 115 -15.08 7.42 3.28
N VAL A 116 -13.83 7.78 2.96
CA VAL A 116 -12.82 6.84 2.41
C VAL A 116 -12.77 5.47 3.13
N CYS A 117 -12.89 5.44 4.46
CA CYS A 117 -12.98 4.21 5.24
C CYS A 117 -14.14 3.27 4.88
N GLU A 118 -15.36 3.79 4.75
CA GLU A 118 -16.53 2.96 4.41
C GLU A 118 -16.36 2.29 3.04
N ARG A 119 -15.82 3.02 2.06
CA ARG A 119 -15.53 2.47 0.73
C ARG A 119 -14.46 1.39 0.74
N HIS A 120 -13.41 1.62 1.51
CA HIS A 120 -12.41 0.59 1.75
C HIS A 120 -13.03 -0.65 2.41
N ASN A 121 -13.99 -0.46 3.33
CA ASN A 121 -14.71 -1.57 3.96
C ASN A 121 -15.65 -2.33 3.01
N GLU A 122 -16.22 -1.68 1.99
CA GLU A 122 -16.98 -2.38 0.95
C GLU A 122 -16.07 -3.29 0.12
N VAL A 123 -14.87 -2.82 -0.24
CA VAL A 123 -13.86 -3.65 -0.89
C VAL A 123 -13.40 -4.78 0.04
N ASN A 124 -13.17 -4.49 1.33
CA ASN A 124 -12.83 -5.53 2.31
C ASN A 124 -13.91 -6.62 2.37
N ALA A 125 -15.19 -6.24 2.42
CA ALA A 125 -16.29 -7.18 2.43
C ALA A 125 -16.30 -8.05 1.16
N LYS A 126 -16.11 -7.45 -0.03
CA LYS A 126 -16.01 -8.18 -1.31
C LYS A 126 -14.85 -9.17 -1.33
N LEU A 127 -13.73 -8.83 -0.69
CA LEU A 127 -12.53 -9.67 -0.60
C LEU A 127 -12.53 -10.61 0.63
N GLY A 128 -13.62 -10.67 1.41
CA GLY A 128 -13.68 -11.49 2.62
C GLY A 128 -12.75 -11.04 3.76
N LYS A 129 -12.29 -9.79 3.74
CA LYS A 129 -11.42 -9.20 4.77
C LYS A 129 -12.26 -8.62 5.92
N PRO A 130 -11.73 -8.57 7.16
CA PRO A 130 -12.43 -7.98 8.29
C PRO A 130 -12.77 -6.50 8.06
N ARG A 131 -13.91 -6.07 8.61
CA ARG A 131 -14.27 -4.65 8.66
C ARG A 131 -13.37 -3.91 9.65
N VAL A 132 -12.87 -2.74 9.26
CA VAL A 132 -12.14 -1.83 10.14
C VAL A 132 -13.06 -0.72 10.68
N SER A 133 -12.74 -0.18 11.86
CA SER A 133 -13.50 0.92 12.44
C SER A 133 -13.29 2.21 11.65
N CYS A 134 -14.39 2.88 11.31
CA CYS A 134 -14.37 4.22 10.71
C CYS A 134 -14.54 5.34 11.76
N ALA A 135 -14.41 5.03 13.05
CA ALA A 135 -14.36 6.06 14.09
C ALA A 135 -13.13 6.96 13.85
N ILE A 136 -13.31 8.27 13.94
CA ILE A 136 -12.26 9.24 13.56
C ILE A 136 -10.98 9.05 14.36
N ASP A 137 -11.06 8.70 15.65
CA ASP A 137 -9.88 8.45 16.48
C ASP A 137 -9.07 7.22 16.00
N ALA A 138 -9.74 6.19 15.50
CA ALA A 138 -9.08 5.01 14.95
C ALA A 138 -8.41 5.33 13.61
N LEU A 139 -9.06 6.13 12.77
CA LEU A 139 -8.51 6.59 11.50
C LEU A 139 -7.31 7.52 11.72
N ASP A 140 -7.42 8.48 12.65
CA ASP A 140 -6.33 9.40 12.99
C ASP A 140 -5.12 8.65 13.55
N LYS A 141 -5.34 7.65 14.41
CA LYS A 141 -4.26 6.81 14.90
C LYS A 141 -3.52 6.09 13.76
N ARG A 142 -4.23 5.59 12.76
CA ARG A 142 -3.63 4.80 11.67
C ARG A 142 -2.99 5.64 10.57
N TRP A 143 -3.63 6.73 10.19
CA TRP A 143 -3.35 7.46 8.94
C TRP A 143 -2.84 8.89 9.15
N ARG A 144 -2.82 9.38 10.39
CA ARG A 144 -2.43 10.76 10.70
C ARG A 144 -1.32 10.86 11.74
N LYS A 145 -1.57 10.31 12.93
CA LYS A 145 -0.68 10.45 14.10
C LYS A 145 0.34 9.31 14.17
N GLY A 146 -0.09 8.10 13.82
CA GLY A 146 0.73 6.91 14.03
C GLY A 146 0.95 6.61 15.53
N PRO A 147 1.67 5.52 15.84
CA PRO A 147 2.30 5.32 17.15
C PRO A 147 3.44 6.34 17.37
N GLY A 148 3.77 6.68 18.63
CA GLY A 148 4.70 7.77 18.96
C GLY A 148 6.16 7.63 18.46
N TYR A 149 6.53 6.54 17.80
CA TYR A 149 7.80 6.46 17.06
C TYR A 149 7.71 7.06 15.65
N CYS A 150 6.51 7.40 15.18
CA CYS A 150 6.24 8.09 13.92
C CYS A 150 6.30 9.62 14.05
N ASP A 151 6.54 10.14 15.27
CA ASP A 151 6.68 11.58 15.55
C ASP A 151 8.06 12.07 15.06
N GLY A 152 8.25 12.17 13.74
CA GLY A 152 9.50 12.60 13.11
C GLY A 152 9.28 13.61 11.97
N ASP A 153 10.39 14.20 11.51
CA ASP A 153 10.39 15.13 10.37
C ASP A 153 9.91 14.45 9.08
N GLY A 154 9.02 15.10 8.33
CA GLY A 154 8.53 14.62 7.02
C GLY A 154 7.06 14.18 6.96
N MET A 155 6.30 14.27 8.05
CA MET A 155 4.85 14.11 8.01
C MET A 155 4.20 15.26 7.21
N PRO A 156 3.14 15.00 6.43
CA PRO A 156 2.42 16.07 5.74
C PRO A 156 2.01 17.18 6.72
N GLN A 157 2.13 18.44 6.31
CA GLN A 157 1.71 19.57 7.13
C GLN A 157 0.21 19.82 6.93
N ARG A 158 -0.46 20.37 7.95
CA ARG A 158 -1.83 20.84 7.79
C ARG A 158 -1.81 22.20 7.12
N ASP A 159 -2.64 22.35 6.10
CA ASP A 159 -3.02 23.68 5.62
C ASP A 159 -4.11 24.22 6.56
N ASP A 160 -3.67 24.89 7.64
CA ASP A 160 -4.55 25.47 8.67
C ASP A 160 -5.34 26.71 8.19
N GLY A 161 -5.47 26.88 6.87
CA GLY A 161 -6.42 27.83 6.28
C GLY A 161 -6.15 29.29 6.63
N GLY A 162 -4.90 29.74 6.54
CA GLY A 162 -4.57 31.15 6.55
C GLY A 162 -4.99 31.86 5.25
N ALA A 163 -6.27 32.19 5.11
CA ALA A 163 -6.81 33.25 4.26
C ALA A 163 -8.24 33.60 4.68
#